data_AF-A0A1F5Z696-F1
#
_entry.id   AF-A0A1F5Z696-F1
#
_cell.length_a   1.000
_cell.length_b   1.000
_cell.length_c   1.000
_cell.angle_alpha   90.00
_cell.angle_beta   90.00
_cell.angle_gamma   90.00
#
_symmetry.space_group_name_H-M   'P 1'
#
loop_
_entity.id
_entity.type
_entity.pdbx_description
1 polymer ?
#
loop_
_entity_poly.entity_id
_entity_poly.type
_entity_poly.pdbx_seq_one_letter_code
_entity_poly.pdbx_strand_id
1 'polypeptide(L)'
;MTLFIRLFALLFIIINPGKTHAQTCPIPPPGDANQDCRVDGLDYSVWLNNYNHSTTKGAENGDFNNDGFVDGLDYVIWFKSYKDFEITPTDRTDKTSPTPSENDIAVCLRPYKENSPWNTPIGPSPKIHPNSDKIISGLPGSFGPDPFIYAYPVYHTDRKLKLKKIKYTGYYRYVTDDERRIITNKGENFLALQIPDDALPSDDGNLIILDKDSGVEWNITKAIKEKDGSWSVKDIYKYNIRHSGFAAGPFSRENGTPFLAGLIRSCEIKTGIIKHAIAFSYKHQKNNASPFNIPRGTRLQLDPDSSAEKLKSWCGNDKVCQIMVNAMQKYGMYPVGFSDSPKIFVENQGSARWENLLENTVLGRIPFSAFKIVIPK
;
A
#
# COMPACT_ATOMS: atom_id res chain seq x y z
N MET A 1 24.16 -72.75 -30.14
CA MET A 1 23.88 -72.17 -28.81
C MET A 1 23.72 -70.66 -29.02
N THR A 2 22.70 -70.18 -29.75
CA THR A 2 21.25 -70.16 -29.42
C THR A 2 21.04 -69.71 -27.98
N LEU A 3 20.59 -68.47 -27.74
CA LEU A 3 19.19 -68.15 -27.41
C LEU A 3 18.98 -66.65 -27.07
N PHE A 4 18.12 -66.00 -27.86
CA PHE A 4 17.10 -64.99 -27.51
C PHE A 4 17.48 -63.80 -26.60
N ILE A 5 17.58 -62.58 -27.14
CA ILE A 5 16.48 -61.60 -27.28
C ILE A 5 15.55 -61.57 -26.06
N ARG A 6 15.70 -60.54 -25.21
CA ARG A 6 14.61 -59.64 -24.81
C ARG A 6 15.17 -58.28 -24.39
N LEU A 7 15.01 -57.33 -25.31
CA LEU A 7 14.97 -55.90 -25.04
C LEU A 7 13.86 -55.65 -24.01
N PHE A 8 14.21 -55.33 -22.76
CA PHE A 8 13.25 -54.75 -21.83
C PHE A 8 13.46 -53.24 -21.86
N ALA A 9 12.70 -52.57 -22.74
CA ALA A 9 12.46 -51.15 -22.65
C ALA A 9 11.71 -50.90 -21.34
N LEU A 10 12.37 -50.29 -20.35
CA LEU A 10 11.65 -49.58 -19.31
C LEU A 10 11.05 -48.35 -19.97
N LEU A 11 9.77 -48.47 -20.30
CA LEU A 11 8.89 -47.37 -20.64
C LEU A 11 8.78 -46.48 -19.39
N PHE A 12 9.73 -45.58 -19.18
CA PHE A 12 9.40 -44.34 -18.51
C PHE A 12 8.40 -43.65 -19.44
N ILE A 13 7.12 -43.77 -19.10
CA ILE A 13 6.16 -42.76 -19.49
C ILE A 13 6.70 -41.48 -18.87
N ILE A 14 7.53 -40.78 -19.64
CA ILE A 14 7.65 -39.34 -19.53
C ILE A 14 6.22 -38.90 -19.78
N ILE A 15 5.47 -38.68 -18.69
CA ILE A 15 4.40 -37.71 -18.74
C ILE A 15 5.16 -36.43 -19.00
N ASN A 16 5.44 -36.21 -20.28
CA ASN A 16 5.56 -34.88 -20.81
C ASN A 16 4.23 -34.29 -20.35
N PRO A 17 4.19 -33.22 -19.54
CA PRO A 17 3.04 -32.37 -19.58
C PRO A 17 3.03 -31.84 -21.02
N GLY A 18 2.54 -32.67 -21.93
CA GLY A 18 2.24 -32.29 -23.28
C GLY A 18 1.34 -31.10 -23.11
N LYS A 19 1.77 -29.98 -23.69
CA LYS A 19 1.04 -28.72 -23.79
C LYS A 19 -0.43 -29.01 -23.61
N THR A 20 -0.94 -28.75 -22.40
CA THR A 20 -2.36 -28.83 -22.09
C THR A 20 -3.05 -28.09 -23.19
N HIS A 21 -3.94 -28.80 -23.91
CA HIS A 21 -4.48 -28.44 -25.21
C HIS A 21 -4.41 -26.95 -25.46
N ALA A 22 -3.48 -26.53 -26.32
CA ALA A 22 -3.56 -25.23 -26.94
C ALA A 22 -4.97 -25.15 -27.53
N GLN A 23 -5.81 -24.30 -26.94
CA GLN A 23 -6.96 -23.81 -27.65
C GLN A 23 -6.37 -23.18 -28.90
N THR A 24 -6.47 -23.86 -30.04
CA THR A 24 -5.85 -23.37 -31.27
C THR A 24 -6.77 -22.29 -31.79
N CYS A 25 -6.46 -21.05 -31.43
CA CYS A 25 -7.02 -19.91 -32.11
C CYS A 25 -6.53 -19.97 -33.56
N PRO A 26 -7.43 -19.99 -34.56
CA PRO A 26 -7.02 -20.02 -35.97
C PRO A 26 -6.07 -18.86 -36.32
N ILE A 27 -6.17 -17.75 -35.58
CA ILE A 27 -5.25 -16.62 -35.57
C ILE A 27 -5.18 -16.10 -34.11
N PRO A 28 -4.01 -16.09 -33.44
CA PRO A 28 -3.86 -15.49 -32.11
C PRO A 28 -4.17 -13.99 -32.15
N PRO A 29 -4.96 -13.44 -31.20
CA PRO A 29 -5.21 -12.01 -31.18
C PRO A 29 -3.91 -11.25 -30.93
N PRO A 30 -3.68 -10.08 -31.58
CA PRO A 30 -2.50 -9.27 -31.31
C PRO A 30 -2.41 -8.95 -29.82
N GLY A 31 -1.25 -9.13 -29.19
CA GLY A 31 -1.11 -8.94 -27.74
C GLY A 31 -1.25 -10.21 -26.90
N ASP A 32 -1.60 -11.37 -27.47
CA ASP A 32 -1.56 -12.67 -26.77
C ASP A 32 -0.13 -13.24 -26.82
N ALA A 33 0.63 -13.04 -25.75
CA ALA A 33 2.03 -13.43 -25.66
C ALA A 33 2.20 -14.88 -25.20
N ASN A 34 1.30 -15.36 -24.34
CA ASN A 34 1.38 -16.70 -23.78
C ASN A 34 0.62 -17.76 -24.64
N GLN A 35 -0.03 -17.31 -25.72
CA GLN A 35 -0.80 -18.08 -26.70
C GLN A 35 -1.95 -18.86 -26.06
N ASP A 36 -2.61 -18.27 -25.05
CA ASP A 36 -3.73 -18.88 -24.35
C ASP A 36 -5.12 -18.48 -24.89
N CYS A 37 -5.14 -17.80 -26.05
CA CYS A 37 -6.34 -17.28 -26.72
C CYS A 37 -7.02 -16.12 -25.99
N ARG A 38 -6.35 -15.46 -25.05
CA ARG A 38 -6.82 -14.27 -24.36
C ARG A 38 -5.76 -13.19 -24.44
N VAL A 39 -6.18 -11.95 -24.22
CA VAL A 39 -5.25 -10.82 -24.04
C VAL A 39 -5.52 -10.26 -22.66
N ASP A 40 -4.67 -10.61 -21.69
CA ASP A 40 -4.87 -10.28 -20.27
C ASP A 40 -3.57 -9.91 -19.54
N GLY A 41 -3.64 -9.85 -18.20
CA GLY A 41 -2.50 -9.45 -17.36
C GLY A 41 -1.30 -10.41 -17.40
N LEU A 42 -1.49 -11.65 -17.88
CA LEU A 42 -0.41 -12.60 -18.09
C LEU A 42 0.42 -12.23 -19.32
N ASP A 43 -0.21 -11.74 -20.39
CA ASP A 43 0.50 -11.26 -21.58
C ASP A 43 1.26 -9.95 -21.31
N TYR A 44 0.66 -9.06 -20.52
CA TYR A 44 1.33 -7.84 -20.04
C TYR A 44 2.61 -8.17 -19.26
N SER A 45 2.57 -9.23 -18.45
CA SER A 45 3.72 -9.67 -17.67
C SER A 45 4.85 -10.17 -18.57
N VAL A 46 4.53 -10.77 -19.72
CA VAL A 46 5.54 -11.17 -20.72
C VAL A 46 6.17 -9.94 -21.38
N TRP A 47 5.38 -8.97 -21.82
CA TRP A 47 5.89 -7.69 -22.35
C TRP A 47 6.76 -6.93 -21.33
N LEU A 48 6.27 -6.75 -20.10
CA LEU A 48 6.95 -6.00 -19.06
C LEU A 48 8.33 -6.59 -18.72
N ASN A 49 8.44 -7.91 -18.66
CA ASN A 49 9.70 -8.60 -18.33
C ASN A 49 10.74 -8.52 -19.45
N ASN A 50 10.32 -8.25 -20.69
CA ASN A 50 11.20 -8.15 -21.85
C ASN A 50 11.34 -6.71 -22.37
N TYR A 51 10.67 -5.73 -21.75
CA TYR A 51 10.71 -4.33 -22.14
C TYR A 51 12.15 -3.79 -22.28
N ASN A 52 12.39 -3.01 -23.34
CA ASN A 52 13.67 -2.43 -23.71
C ASN A 52 14.77 -3.46 -24.03
N HIS A 53 14.39 -4.63 -24.56
CA HIS A 53 15.31 -5.64 -25.07
C HIS A 53 14.99 -6.02 -26.52
N SER A 54 16.03 -6.29 -27.30
CA SER A 54 15.89 -6.93 -28.61
C SER A 54 15.48 -8.39 -28.45
N THR A 55 14.63 -8.87 -29.35
CA THR A 55 14.16 -10.26 -29.34
C THR A 55 14.05 -10.79 -30.77
N THR A 56 14.30 -12.09 -30.94
CA THR A 56 13.99 -12.82 -32.18
C THR A 56 12.75 -13.71 -32.02
N LYS A 57 12.13 -13.68 -30.83
CA LYS A 57 10.95 -14.51 -30.49
C LYS A 57 9.62 -13.78 -30.70
N GLY A 58 9.63 -12.54 -31.18
CA GLY A 58 8.44 -11.74 -31.48
C GLY A 58 7.47 -11.69 -30.30
N ALA A 59 6.19 -11.94 -30.57
CA ALA A 59 5.09 -11.84 -29.62
C ALA A 59 5.26 -12.72 -28.37
N GLU A 60 5.97 -13.84 -28.43
CA GLU A 60 6.25 -14.69 -27.26
C GLU A 60 7.10 -13.99 -26.19
N ASN A 61 7.81 -12.93 -26.58
CA ASN A 61 8.55 -12.06 -25.68
C ASN A 61 7.92 -10.65 -25.58
N GLY A 62 6.69 -10.48 -26.09
CA GLY A 62 5.98 -9.21 -26.08
C GLY A 62 6.34 -8.25 -27.21
N ASP A 63 7.09 -8.67 -28.24
CA ASP A 63 7.27 -7.87 -29.48
C ASP A 63 6.08 -8.17 -30.41
N PHE A 64 5.01 -7.40 -30.24
CA PHE A 64 3.72 -7.62 -30.89
C PHE A 64 3.62 -6.94 -32.26
N ASN A 65 4.49 -5.98 -32.57
CA ASN A 65 4.62 -5.40 -33.92
C ASN A 65 5.65 -6.15 -34.80
N ASN A 66 6.44 -7.06 -34.19
CA ASN A 66 7.46 -7.92 -34.77
C ASN A 66 8.61 -7.14 -35.44
N ASP A 67 9.00 -6.01 -34.86
CA ASP A 67 10.12 -5.17 -35.33
C ASP A 67 11.49 -5.57 -34.75
N GLY A 68 11.50 -6.56 -33.85
CA GLY A 68 12.70 -7.10 -33.21
C GLY A 68 13.08 -6.42 -31.90
N PHE A 69 12.26 -5.50 -31.38
CA PHE A 69 12.52 -4.77 -30.13
C PHE A 69 11.24 -4.56 -29.30
N VAL A 70 11.26 -4.97 -28.03
CA VAL A 70 10.06 -4.87 -27.15
C VAL A 70 9.97 -3.49 -26.53
N ASP A 71 9.02 -2.66 -26.96
CA ASP A 71 8.88 -1.28 -26.49
C ASP A 71 7.43 -0.78 -26.30
N GLY A 72 7.26 0.54 -26.18
CA GLY A 72 5.98 1.17 -25.94
C GLY A 72 4.97 1.01 -27.08
N LEU A 73 5.41 0.71 -28.30
CA LEU A 73 4.53 0.42 -29.44
C LEU A 73 3.85 -0.93 -29.29
N ASP A 74 4.56 -1.93 -28.75
CA ASP A 74 4.00 -3.23 -28.43
C ASP A 74 2.96 -3.15 -27.30
N TYR A 75 3.22 -2.33 -26.29
CA TYR A 75 2.25 -2.06 -25.22
C TYR A 75 0.93 -1.51 -25.77
N VAL A 76 0.98 -0.63 -26.78
CA VAL A 76 -0.23 -0.08 -27.40
C VAL A 76 -1.02 -1.17 -28.13
N ILE A 77 -0.34 -2.17 -28.71
CA ILE A 77 -0.98 -3.31 -29.36
C ILE A 77 -1.68 -4.20 -28.31
N TRP A 78 -0.97 -4.56 -27.24
CA TRP A 78 -1.57 -5.30 -26.12
C TRP A 78 -2.75 -4.57 -25.49
N PHE A 79 -2.61 -3.27 -25.19
CA PHE A 79 -3.63 -2.47 -24.51
C PHE A 79 -4.91 -2.33 -25.33
N LYS A 80 -4.80 -2.18 -26.67
CA LYS A 80 -5.96 -2.11 -27.56
C LYS A 80 -6.71 -3.44 -27.59
N SER A 81 -5.99 -4.55 -27.74
CA SER A 81 -6.60 -5.88 -27.77
C SER A 81 -7.19 -6.30 -26.43
N TYR A 82 -6.59 -5.89 -25.31
CA TYR A 82 -7.14 -6.07 -23.96
C TYR A 82 -8.52 -5.39 -23.81
N LYS A 83 -8.68 -4.19 -24.39
CA LYS A 83 -9.93 -3.40 -24.31
C LYS A 83 -11.06 -3.96 -25.18
N ASP A 84 -10.74 -4.50 -26.35
CA ASP A 84 -11.74 -5.01 -27.30
C ASP A 84 -12.43 -6.29 -26.81
N PHE A 85 -11.84 -7.00 -25.82
CA PHE A 85 -12.47 -8.15 -25.17
C PHE A 85 -13.38 -7.82 -23.97
N GLU A 86 -13.45 -6.56 -23.50
CA GLU A 86 -14.29 -6.13 -22.36
C GLU A 86 -15.70 -5.59 -22.74
N ILE A 87 -16.11 -5.61 -24.02
CA ILE A 87 -17.43 -5.12 -24.41
C ILE A 87 -18.15 -5.98 -25.45
N THR A 88 -19.21 -6.65 -24.98
CA THR A 88 -20.43 -6.79 -25.79
C THR A 88 -21.66 -6.50 -24.91
N PRO A 89 -22.29 -5.33 -25.05
CA PRO A 89 -23.47 -4.96 -24.28
C PRO A 89 -24.76 -5.36 -25.01
N THR A 90 -25.69 -6.03 -24.32
CA THR A 90 -27.11 -5.98 -24.69
C THR A 90 -27.96 -5.70 -23.46
N ASP A 91 -28.33 -4.41 -23.37
CA ASP A 91 -29.63 -3.87 -23.01
C ASP A 91 -30.34 -4.36 -21.75
N ARG A 92 -30.28 -3.54 -20.67
CA ARG A 92 -31.49 -3.22 -19.91
C ARG A 92 -31.37 -1.87 -19.20
N THR A 93 -32.21 -0.96 -19.64
CA THR A 93 -32.73 0.17 -18.86
C THR A 93 -33.47 -0.36 -17.63
N ASP A 94 -33.05 -0.03 -16.41
CA ASP A 94 -33.92 0.59 -15.39
C ASP A 94 -33.16 1.01 -14.12
N LYS A 95 -33.77 1.99 -13.49
CA LYS A 95 -33.42 2.86 -12.37
C LYS A 95 -33.47 2.10 -11.04
N THR A 96 -32.32 1.82 -10.44
CA THR A 96 -32.03 1.92 -8.99
C THR A 96 -30.56 1.61 -8.78
N SER A 97 -29.82 2.54 -8.19
CA SER A 97 -28.45 2.30 -7.74
C SER A 97 -28.51 1.31 -6.55
N PRO A 98 -27.93 0.10 -6.64
CA PRO A 98 -27.89 -0.78 -5.48
C PRO A 98 -26.92 -0.20 -4.45
N THR A 99 -27.37 -0.13 -3.21
CA THR A 99 -26.50 0.06 -2.04
C THR A 99 -25.42 -1.03 -2.08
N PRO A 100 -24.12 -0.69 -1.91
CA PRO A 100 -23.04 -1.67 -1.92
C PRO A 100 -23.32 -2.80 -0.93
N SER A 101 -22.99 -4.03 -1.33
CA SER A 101 -23.21 -5.21 -0.48
C SER A 101 -22.33 -5.14 0.77
N GLU A 102 -22.76 -5.81 1.84
CA GLU A 102 -22.03 -5.92 3.11
C GLU A 102 -20.61 -6.51 2.95
N ASN A 103 -20.36 -7.25 1.86
CA ASN A 103 -19.04 -7.79 1.50
C ASN A 103 -18.10 -6.74 0.88
N ASP A 104 -18.61 -5.69 0.23
CA ASP A 104 -17.77 -4.59 -0.29
C ASP A 104 -17.32 -3.64 0.84
N ILE A 105 -18.08 -3.61 1.95
CA ILE A 105 -17.80 -2.82 3.15
C ILE A 105 -16.83 -3.54 4.11
N ALA A 106 -16.69 -4.87 4.00
CA ALA A 106 -15.75 -5.67 4.79
C ALA A 106 -14.26 -5.48 4.41
N VAL A 107 -13.96 -4.84 3.27
CA VAL A 107 -12.60 -4.77 2.71
C VAL A 107 -11.70 -3.79 3.48
N CYS A 108 -12.26 -2.68 3.98
CA CYS A 108 -11.47 -1.55 4.50
C CYS A 108 -11.71 -1.26 5.98
N LEU A 109 -11.47 -2.27 6.83
CA LEU A 109 -11.56 -2.13 8.29
C LEU A 109 -10.77 -0.90 8.76
N ARG A 110 -11.44 0.07 9.41
CA ARG A 110 -10.78 1.20 10.05
C ARG A 110 -10.02 0.68 11.28
N PRO A 111 -8.70 0.85 11.35
CA PRO A 111 -7.93 0.39 12.50
C PRO A 111 -8.15 1.30 13.72
N TYR A 112 -7.90 0.75 14.90
CA TYR A 112 -7.94 1.36 16.24
C TYR A 112 -9.34 1.60 16.82
N LYS A 113 -9.40 1.78 18.14
CA LYS A 113 -10.64 2.09 18.87
C LYS A 113 -11.28 3.36 18.32
N GLU A 114 -12.61 3.48 18.43
CA GLU A 114 -13.32 4.71 18.05
C GLU A 114 -12.77 5.94 18.77
N ASN A 115 -12.48 5.80 20.07
CA ASN A 115 -11.93 6.87 20.91
C ASN A 115 -10.40 7.03 20.77
N SER A 116 -9.78 6.37 19.79
CA SER A 116 -8.37 6.60 19.45
C SER A 116 -8.18 8.07 19.02
N PRO A 117 -7.02 8.69 19.31
CA PRO A 117 -6.66 9.99 18.74
C PRO A 117 -6.75 10.00 17.20
N TRP A 118 -6.49 8.86 16.55
CA TRP A 118 -6.61 8.71 15.10
C TRP A 118 -8.07 8.75 14.62
N ASN A 119 -9.01 8.21 15.39
CA ASN A 119 -10.39 8.02 14.96
C ASN A 119 -11.37 9.07 15.50
N THR A 120 -10.93 9.91 16.43
CA THR A 120 -11.76 10.93 17.07
C THR A 120 -11.82 12.20 16.20
N PRO A 121 -12.96 12.64 15.66
CA PRO A 121 -13.07 13.91 14.94
C PRO A 121 -12.70 15.13 15.82
N ILE A 122 -12.14 16.18 15.23
CA ILE A 122 -11.76 17.41 15.96
C ILE A 122 -12.99 18.25 16.34
N GLY A 123 -14.05 18.15 15.54
CA GLY A 123 -15.23 19.00 15.62
C GLY A 123 -15.03 20.36 14.95
N PRO A 124 -16.11 21.16 14.86
CA PRO A 124 -16.11 22.41 14.07
C PRO A 124 -15.45 23.61 14.76
N SER A 125 -15.21 23.55 16.09
CA SER A 125 -14.67 24.69 16.84
C SER A 125 -13.60 24.26 17.84
N PRO A 126 -12.44 23.79 17.35
CA PRO A 126 -11.32 23.48 18.22
C PRO A 126 -10.68 24.74 18.80
N LYS A 127 -10.01 24.59 19.94
CA LYS A 127 -9.12 25.62 20.44
C LYS A 127 -7.85 25.64 19.58
N ILE A 128 -7.54 26.79 18.99
CA ILE A 128 -6.32 26.97 18.18
C ILE A 128 -5.14 27.32 19.09
N HIS A 129 -3.98 26.74 18.81
CA HIS A 129 -2.76 27.09 19.52
C HIS A 129 -2.32 28.53 19.19
N PRO A 130 -1.97 29.39 20.18
CA PRO A 130 -1.68 30.82 19.94
C PRO A 130 -0.56 31.08 18.92
N ASN A 131 0.44 30.19 18.86
CA ASN A 131 1.55 30.30 17.91
C ASN A 131 1.34 29.51 16.61
N SER A 132 0.12 29.03 16.32
CA SER A 132 -0.17 28.18 15.17
C SER A 132 0.41 28.77 13.87
N ASP A 133 0.08 30.01 13.55
CA ASP A 133 0.47 30.64 12.28
C ASP A 133 1.97 30.83 12.15
N LYS A 134 2.64 31.10 13.28
CA LYS A 134 4.10 31.21 13.32
C LYS A 134 4.77 29.86 13.08
N ILE A 135 4.28 28.79 13.69
CA ILE A 135 4.85 27.44 13.55
C ILE A 135 4.62 26.92 12.12
N ILE A 136 3.39 27.05 11.63
CA ILE A 136 2.95 26.56 10.32
C ILE A 136 3.65 27.29 9.16
N SER A 137 3.85 28.61 9.27
CA SER A 137 4.56 29.37 8.23
C SER A 137 6.06 29.03 8.11
N GLY A 138 6.64 28.36 9.13
CA GLY A 138 8.02 27.87 9.10
C GLY A 138 8.20 26.51 8.40
N LEU A 139 7.12 25.86 7.95
CA LEU A 139 7.20 24.59 7.23
C LEU A 139 7.57 24.83 5.75
N PRO A 140 8.68 24.25 5.26
CA PRO A 140 9.06 24.38 3.85
C PRO A 140 8.36 23.32 2.99
N GLY A 141 8.09 23.65 1.73
CA GLY A 141 7.58 22.72 0.72
C GLY A 141 6.06 22.62 0.67
N SER A 142 5.56 21.46 0.26
CA SER A 142 4.14 21.11 0.20
C SER A 142 3.96 19.66 0.60
N PHE A 143 2.78 19.31 1.09
CA PHE A 143 2.44 17.90 1.33
C PHE A 143 2.26 17.16 0.01
N GLY A 144 2.76 15.93 -0.04
CA GLY A 144 2.51 15.01 -1.13
C GLY A 144 2.67 13.56 -0.65
N PRO A 145 1.84 12.63 -1.12
CA PRO A 145 2.08 11.21 -0.93
C PRO A 145 3.17 10.71 -1.89
N ASP A 146 3.75 9.57 -1.57
CA ASP A 146 4.67 8.86 -2.45
C ASP A 146 4.54 7.36 -2.16
N PRO A 147 3.93 6.57 -3.06
CA PRO A 147 3.65 5.17 -2.78
C PRO A 147 4.88 4.26 -2.88
N PHE A 148 6.05 4.80 -3.27
CA PHE A 148 7.30 4.04 -3.35
C PHE A 148 8.24 4.38 -2.19
N ILE A 149 8.26 5.63 -1.74
CA ILE A 149 9.22 6.12 -0.74
C ILE A 149 8.50 6.50 0.56
N TYR A 150 8.96 5.96 1.69
CA TYR A 150 8.31 6.10 3.00
C TYR A 150 6.85 5.61 3.02
N ALA A 151 6.54 4.63 2.17
CA ALA A 151 5.27 3.94 2.12
C ALA A 151 5.39 2.54 2.72
N TYR A 152 4.33 2.08 3.38
CA TYR A 152 4.33 0.77 4.03
C TYR A 152 3.45 -0.21 3.27
N PRO A 153 3.98 -1.35 2.80
CA PRO A 153 3.13 -2.38 2.22
C PRO A 153 2.34 -3.07 3.32
N VAL A 154 1.08 -3.37 3.03
CA VAL A 154 0.12 -3.98 3.95
C VAL A 154 -0.37 -5.29 3.33
N TYR A 155 -0.06 -6.42 3.98
CA TYR A 155 -0.60 -7.71 3.58
C TYR A 155 -1.51 -8.28 4.66
N HIS A 156 -2.60 -8.89 4.22
CA HIS A 156 -3.51 -9.59 5.12
C HIS A 156 -3.05 -11.02 5.34
N THR A 157 -3.21 -11.50 6.57
CA THR A 157 -2.90 -12.88 6.93
C THR A 157 -4.12 -13.54 7.56
N ASP A 158 -4.19 -14.86 7.44
CA ASP A 158 -5.21 -15.68 8.06
C ASP A 158 -4.58 -16.91 8.74
N ARG A 159 -5.37 -17.58 9.59
CA ARG A 159 -4.90 -18.72 10.36
C ARG A 159 -4.58 -19.98 9.53
N LYS A 160 -4.97 -20.02 8.25
CA LYS A 160 -4.75 -21.15 7.35
C LYS A 160 -3.37 -21.08 6.67
N LEU A 161 -2.77 -19.88 6.61
CA LEU A 161 -1.42 -19.72 6.08
C LEU A 161 -0.38 -20.47 6.91
N LYS A 162 0.61 -21.04 6.23
CA LYS A 162 1.73 -21.71 6.88
C LYS A 162 2.57 -20.71 7.66
N LEU A 163 3.01 -21.11 8.85
CA LEU A 163 3.96 -20.35 9.63
C LEU A 163 5.32 -20.33 8.92
N LYS A 164 5.88 -19.13 8.77
CA LYS A 164 7.23 -18.90 8.25
C LYS A 164 8.15 -18.53 9.40
N LYS A 165 9.35 -19.12 9.39
CA LYS A 165 10.40 -18.80 10.35
C LYS A 165 10.96 -17.41 10.04
N ILE A 166 11.06 -16.58 11.07
CA ILE A 166 11.59 -15.21 10.96
C ILE A 166 12.71 -15.06 11.97
N LYS A 167 13.90 -14.72 11.49
CA LYS A 167 15.05 -14.36 12.29
C LYS A 167 15.06 -12.85 12.48
N TYR A 168 15.00 -12.36 13.72
CA TYR A 168 15.21 -10.95 14.03
C TYR A 168 16.54 -10.77 14.77
N THR A 169 17.17 -9.60 14.60
CA THR A 169 18.51 -9.30 15.17
C THR A 169 18.52 -8.10 16.12
N GLY A 170 17.50 -7.24 16.02
CA GLY A 170 17.32 -6.03 16.82
C GLY A 170 16.32 -6.25 17.95
N TYR A 171 15.15 -5.62 17.83
CA TYR A 171 14.10 -5.67 18.84
C TYR A 171 12.92 -6.54 18.40
N TYR A 172 12.41 -7.34 19.32
CA TYR A 172 11.02 -7.78 19.30
C TYR A 172 10.27 -7.07 20.43
N ARG A 173 9.36 -6.15 20.06
CA ARG A 173 8.53 -5.40 21.01
C ARG A 173 7.06 -5.68 20.83
N TYR A 174 6.31 -5.73 21.92
CA TYR A 174 4.86 -5.81 21.85
C TYR A 174 4.20 -5.03 22.96
N VAL A 175 3.01 -4.51 22.65
CA VAL A 175 2.18 -3.82 23.63
C VAL A 175 1.27 -4.83 24.30
N THR A 176 1.22 -4.76 25.63
CA THR A 176 0.31 -5.56 26.47
C THR A 176 -1.16 -5.20 26.19
N ASP A 177 -2.08 -6.14 26.43
CA ASP A 177 -3.51 -5.95 26.11
C ASP A 177 -4.17 -4.80 26.90
N ASP A 178 -3.62 -4.44 28.06
CA ASP A 178 -4.05 -3.27 28.85
C ASP A 178 -3.50 -1.93 28.33
N GLU A 179 -2.66 -1.96 27.28
CA GLU A 179 -1.97 -0.84 26.65
C GLU A 179 -0.96 -0.09 27.53
N ARG A 180 -0.68 -0.57 28.75
CA ARG A 180 0.12 0.18 29.74
C ARG A 180 1.61 -0.07 29.61
N ARG A 181 2.00 -1.19 28.99
CA ARG A 181 3.40 -1.63 28.94
C ARG A 181 3.82 -2.06 27.55
N ILE A 182 5.06 -1.72 27.22
CA ILE A 182 5.79 -2.27 26.08
C ILE A 182 6.74 -3.34 26.64
N ILE A 183 6.56 -4.59 26.23
CA ILE A 183 7.53 -5.65 26.50
C ILE A 183 8.59 -5.59 25.41
N THR A 184 9.86 -5.61 25.81
CA THR A 184 11.00 -5.49 24.90
C THR A 184 11.93 -6.68 25.06
N ASN A 185 12.11 -7.40 23.96
CA ASN A 185 13.16 -8.41 23.82
C ASN A 185 14.18 -7.87 22.82
N LYS A 186 15.46 -7.87 23.19
CA LYS A 186 16.56 -7.38 22.35
C LYS A 186 17.52 -8.51 22.06
N GLY A 187 18.05 -8.55 20.84
CA GLY A 187 19.07 -9.49 20.41
C GLY A 187 18.59 -10.34 19.26
N GLU A 188 19.33 -11.41 18.99
CA GLU A 188 19.03 -12.33 17.92
C GLU A 188 18.14 -13.48 18.41
N ASN A 189 16.99 -13.69 17.78
CA ASN A 189 16.12 -14.83 18.05
C ASN A 189 15.20 -15.12 16.85
N PHE A 190 14.34 -16.12 16.99
CA PHE A 190 13.39 -16.55 15.98
C PHE A 190 11.95 -16.37 16.44
N LEU A 191 11.08 -15.99 15.51
CA LEU A 191 9.62 -16.06 15.62
C LEU A 191 9.06 -16.90 14.47
N ALA A 192 7.79 -17.27 14.61
CA ALA A 192 7.02 -17.90 13.54
C ALA A 192 5.78 -17.04 13.28
N LEU A 193 5.66 -16.47 12.08
CA LEU A 193 4.50 -15.65 11.68
C LEU A 193 3.87 -16.18 10.40
N GLN A 194 2.58 -15.95 10.26
CA GLN A 194 1.84 -16.23 9.03
C GLN A 194 2.01 -15.02 8.11
N ILE A 195 2.81 -15.20 7.06
CA ILE A 195 3.09 -14.17 6.05
C ILE A 195 2.68 -14.73 4.69
N PRO A 196 1.85 -14.04 3.89
CA PRO A 196 1.50 -14.46 2.54
C PRO A 196 2.72 -14.76 1.66
N ASP A 197 2.56 -15.66 0.69
CA ASP A 197 3.65 -16.07 -0.20
C ASP A 197 4.05 -14.98 -1.19
N ASP A 198 3.13 -14.08 -1.53
CA ASP A 198 3.33 -12.92 -2.40
C ASP A 198 3.80 -11.67 -1.63
N ALA A 199 3.93 -11.73 -0.30
CA ALA A 199 4.37 -10.58 0.48
C ALA A 199 5.80 -10.15 0.12
N LEU A 200 5.95 -8.87 -0.19
CA LEU A 200 7.22 -8.19 -0.47
C LEU A 200 7.35 -6.94 0.40
N PRO A 201 8.53 -6.67 0.99
CA PRO A 201 8.78 -5.44 1.75
C PRO A 201 8.91 -4.22 0.83
N SER A 202 8.84 -3.02 1.39
CA SER A 202 9.24 -1.79 0.70
C SER A 202 10.74 -1.80 0.37
N ASP A 203 11.19 -0.87 -0.47
CA ASP A 203 12.60 -0.70 -0.84
C ASP A 203 13.53 -0.52 0.38
N ASP A 204 13.04 0.10 1.45
CA ASP A 204 13.78 0.26 2.71
C ASP A 204 13.56 -0.88 3.72
N GLY A 205 12.86 -1.93 3.31
CA GLY A 205 12.69 -3.19 4.01
C GLY A 205 11.53 -3.20 5.02
N ASN A 206 10.60 -2.26 4.98
CA ASN A 206 9.48 -2.22 5.93
C ASN A 206 8.28 -3.02 5.42
N LEU A 207 7.52 -3.61 6.35
CA LEU A 207 6.40 -4.48 6.02
C LEU A 207 5.35 -4.47 7.15
N ILE A 208 4.07 -4.40 6.78
CA ILE A 208 2.94 -4.59 7.70
C ILE A 208 2.23 -5.89 7.35
N ILE A 209 2.05 -6.77 8.35
CA ILE A 209 1.21 -7.96 8.23
C ILE A 209 0.02 -7.82 9.20
N LEU A 210 -1.19 -7.87 8.66
CA LEU A 210 -2.42 -7.62 9.40
C LEU A 210 -3.32 -8.85 9.44
N ASP A 211 -3.47 -9.43 10.63
CA ASP A 211 -4.48 -10.44 10.93
C ASP A 211 -5.77 -9.71 11.33
N LYS A 212 -6.75 -9.68 10.42
CA LYS A 212 -8.04 -9.00 10.63
C LYS A 212 -8.88 -9.70 11.69
N ASP A 213 -8.74 -11.02 11.86
CA ASP A 213 -9.56 -11.82 12.77
C ASP A 213 -9.13 -11.61 14.23
N SER A 214 -7.83 -11.67 14.50
CA SER A 214 -7.29 -11.40 15.84
C SER A 214 -7.07 -9.91 16.11
N GLY A 215 -7.05 -9.09 15.07
CA GLY A 215 -6.68 -7.69 15.11
C GLY A 215 -5.17 -7.47 15.28
N VAL A 216 -4.34 -8.50 15.18
CA VAL A 216 -2.89 -8.34 15.35
C VAL A 216 -2.28 -7.67 14.13
N GLU A 217 -1.53 -6.60 14.38
CA GLU A 217 -0.70 -5.91 13.41
C GLU A 217 0.76 -6.19 13.72
N TRP A 218 1.49 -6.74 12.76
CA TRP A 218 2.94 -6.88 12.82
C TRP A 218 3.58 -5.77 12.00
N ASN A 219 4.53 -5.04 12.58
CA ASN A 219 5.38 -4.09 11.87
C ASN A 219 6.80 -4.62 11.87
N ILE A 220 7.37 -4.77 10.69
CA ILE A 220 8.67 -5.40 10.49
C ILE A 220 9.58 -4.41 9.76
N THR A 221 10.84 -4.33 10.17
CA THR A 221 11.85 -3.45 9.56
C THR A 221 13.00 -4.26 8.98
N LYS A 222 13.61 -3.74 7.89
CA LYS A 222 14.74 -4.36 7.18
C LYS A 222 14.49 -5.84 6.84
N ALA A 223 13.27 -6.15 6.43
CA ALA A 223 12.87 -7.48 6.06
C ALA A 223 13.49 -7.90 4.72
N ILE A 224 14.04 -9.10 4.71
CA ILE A 224 14.60 -9.77 3.55
C ILE A 224 13.96 -11.15 3.50
N LYS A 225 13.38 -11.49 2.35
CA LYS A 225 12.82 -12.82 2.09
C LYS A 225 13.91 -13.72 1.57
N GLU A 226 14.19 -14.80 2.28
CA GLU A 226 15.23 -15.76 1.95
C GLU A 226 14.76 -16.75 0.89
N LYS A 227 15.72 -17.39 0.20
CA LYS A 227 15.44 -18.36 -0.88
C LYS A 227 14.65 -19.59 -0.40
N ASP A 228 14.77 -19.95 0.88
CA ASP A 228 14.07 -21.08 1.50
C ASP A 228 12.65 -20.71 2.02
N GLY A 229 12.21 -19.46 1.79
CA GLY A 229 10.92 -18.94 2.23
C GLY A 229 10.91 -18.43 3.69
N SER A 230 12.02 -18.52 4.41
CA SER A 230 12.20 -17.85 5.70
C SER A 230 12.48 -16.35 5.52
N TRP A 231 12.52 -15.60 6.62
CA TRP A 231 12.76 -14.16 6.59
C TRP A 231 13.87 -13.76 7.57
N SER A 232 14.73 -12.86 7.14
CA SER A 232 15.68 -12.14 8.00
C SER A 232 15.21 -10.70 8.17
N VAL A 233 15.15 -10.21 9.40
CA VAL A 233 14.63 -8.87 9.73
C VAL A 233 15.48 -8.20 10.80
N LYS A 234 15.37 -6.87 10.92
CA LYS A 234 16.00 -6.15 12.03
C LYS A 234 15.10 -6.12 13.25
N ASP A 235 13.97 -5.41 13.17
CA ASP A 235 13.04 -5.23 14.28
C ASP A 235 11.65 -5.77 13.92
N ILE A 236 10.95 -6.29 14.93
CA ILE A 236 9.56 -6.76 14.87
C ILE A 236 8.77 -6.08 15.99
N TYR A 237 7.65 -5.48 15.64
CA TYR A 237 6.73 -4.87 16.58
C TYR A 237 5.35 -5.50 16.42
N LYS A 238 4.75 -5.94 17.53
CA LYS A 238 3.38 -6.48 17.56
C LYS A 238 2.46 -5.50 18.26
N TYR A 239 1.44 -5.05 17.54
CA TYR A 239 0.37 -4.20 18.05
C TYR A 239 -0.99 -4.84 17.79
N ASN A 240 -2.08 -4.23 18.28
CA ASN A 240 -3.43 -4.65 17.97
C ASN A 240 -4.26 -3.47 17.47
N ILE A 241 -4.94 -3.63 16.34
CA ILE A 241 -5.83 -2.62 15.78
C ILE A 241 -7.10 -2.41 16.62
N ARG A 242 -7.28 -3.14 17.71
CA ARG A 242 -8.33 -2.89 18.71
C ARG A 242 -7.84 -2.00 19.86
N HIS A 243 -6.60 -1.51 19.80
CA HIS A 243 -6.01 -0.60 20.78
C HIS A 243 -6.08 0.86 20.29
N SER A 244 -5.44 1.79 21.00
CA SER A 244 -5.47 3.22 20.73
C SER A 244 -4.66 3.67 19.51
N GLY A 245 -3.79 2.83 18.95
CA GLY A 245 -2.87 3.24 17.87
C GLY A 245 -1.71 4.10 18.38
N PHE A 246 -1.41 3.99 19.68
CA PHE A 246 -0.29 4.64 20.35
C PHE A 246 0.26 3.71 21.43
N ALA A 247 1.57 3.62 21.53
CA ALA A 247 2.28 2.91 22.59
C ALA A 247 2.89 3.92 23.58
N ALA A 248 2.95 3.56 24.86
CA ALA A 248 3.50 4.40 25.93
C ALA A 248 5.04 4.51 25.91
N GLY A 249 5.64 4.70 24.73
CA GLY A 249 7.08 4.80 24.50
C GLY A 249 7.47 4.54 23.04
N PRO A 250 8.77 4.64 22.68
CA PRO A 250 9.23 4.40 21.32
C PRO A 250 8.87 2.99 20.83
N PHE A 251 8.24 2.91 19.66
CA PHE A 251 7.70 1.67 19.12
C PHE A 251 8.10 1.53 17.64
N SER A 252 7.22 1.05 16.76
CA SER A 252 7.49 0.90 15.32
C SER A 252 8.00 2.20 14.70
N ARG A 253 7.35 3.32 15.03
CA ARG A 253 7.89 4.66 14.86
C ARG A 253 8.42 5.18 16.19
N GLU A 254 9.44 6.04 16.13
CA GLU A 254 10.05 6.61 17.34
C GLU A 254 9.08 7.39 18.23
N ASN A 255 8.00 7.92 17.64
CA ASN A 255 6.95 8.63 18.37
C ASN A 255 5.96 7.68 19.09
N GLY A 256 6.17 6.37 19.05
CA GLY A 256 5.33 5.37 19.70
C GLY A 256 4.14 4.89 18.88
N THR A 257 4.06 5.25 17.60
CA THR A 257 2.94 4.83 16.74
C THR A 257 3.30 3.59 15.92
N PRO A 258 2.37 2.63 15.76
CA PRO A 258 2.51 1.55 14.79
C PRO A 258 2.46 2.09 13.34
N PHE A 259 2.93 1.31 12.36
CA PHE A 259 3.02 1.77 10.97
C PHE A 259 1.64 1.97 10.32
N LEU A 260 0.61 1.20 10.69
CA LEU A 260 -0.74 1.38 10.15
C LEU A 260 -1.42 2.65 10.69
N ALA A 261 -0.92 3.25 11.78
CA ALA A 261 -1.50 4.46 12.35
C ALA A 261 -1.36 5.65 11.39
N GLY A 262 -2.52 6.16 10.95
CA GLY A 262 -2.64 7.29 10.03
C GLY A 262 -2.25 7.00 8.58
N LEU A 263 -2.04 5.73 8.22
CA LEU A 263 -1.69 5.31 6.86
C LEU A 263 -2.93 5.37 5.96
N ILE A 264 -2.87 6.09 4.84
CA ILE A 264 -3.94 6.07 3.84
C ILE A 264 -3.83 4.82 2.98
N ARG A 265 -4.91 4.05 2.86
CA ARG A 265 -4.93 2.78 2.10
C ARG A 265 -5.74 2.88 0.83
N SER A 266 -5.42 2.05 -0.17
CA SER A 266 -6.11 2.12 -1.47
C SER A 266 -7.61 1.84 -1.37
N CYS A 267 -8.02 0.97 -0.44
CA CYS A 267 -9.43 0.70 -0.19
C CYS A 267 -10.22 1.93 0.29
N GLU A 268 -9.58 2.88 0.99
CA GLU A 268 -10.23 4.12 1.47
C GLU A 268 -10.47 5.09 0.32
N ILE A 269 -9.52 5.15 -0.61
CA ILE A 269 -9.67 5.95 -1.83
C ILE A 269 -10.71 5.33 -2.76
N LYS A 270 -10.67 4.00 -2.97
CA LYS A 270 -11.65 3.27 -3.80
C LYS A 270 -13.08 3.38 -3.26
N THR A 271 -13.26 3.40 -1.92
CA THR A 271 -14.56 3.59 -1.28
C THR A 271 -14.95 5.06 -1.09
N GLY A 272 -14.05 6.00 -1.40
CA GLY A 272 -14.33 7.44 -1.34
C GLY A 272 -14.32 8.03 0.07
N ILE A 273 -13.80 7.33 1.08
CA ILE A 273 -13.84 7.81 2.46
C ILE A 273 -12.64 7.34 3.30
N ILE A 274 -11.97 8.32 3.93
CA ILE A 274 -10.98 8.10 4.98
C ILE A 274 -11.63 8.50 6.31
N LYS A 275 -11.66 7.56 7.28
CA LYS A 275 -12.36 7.74 8.57
C LYS A 275 -11.40 7.92 9.76
N HIS A 276 -10.19 8.41 9.51
CA HIS A 276 -9.16 8.63 10.52
C HIS A 276 -8.28 9.84 10.19
N ALA A 277 -7.49 10.28 11.16
CA ALA A 277 -6.48 11.32 11.02
C ALA A 277 -5.30 10.80 10.20
N ILE A 278 -4.65 11.68 9.43
CA ILE A 278 -3.60 11.29 8.50
C ILE A 278 -2.21 11.45 9.15
N ALA A 279 -1.34 10.45 8.99
CA ALA A 279 0.05 10.56 9.40
C ALA A 279 0.85 11.35 8.36
N PHE A 280 1.72 12.24 8.84
CA PHE A 280 2.65 12.97 7.98
C PHE A 280 4.04 13.07 8.60
N SER A 281 5.05 13.30 7.78
CA SER A 281 6.38 13.73 8.21
C SER A 281 6.74 15.05 7.55
N TYR A 282 7.71 15.74 8.10
CA TYR A 282 8.15 17.04 7.60
C TYR A 282 9.65 17.23 7.80
N LYS A 283 10.21 18.23 7.12
CA LYS A 283 11.63 18.52 7.21
C LYS A 283 11.98 19.09 8.58
N HIS A 284 12.85 18.38 9.30
CA HIS A 284 13.42 18.88 10.54
C HIS A 284 14.32 20.08 10.24
N GLN A 285 14.11 21.19 10.96
CA GLN A 285 14.98 22.36 10.83
C GLN A 285 16.28 22.10 11.61
N LYS A 286 17.45 22.33 10.99
CA LYS A 286 18.78 21.95 11.52
C LYS A 286 19.07 22.42 12.96
N ASN A 287 18.39 23.45 13.44
CA ASN A 287 18.46 23.87 14.83
C ASN A 287 17.33 23.20 15.63
N ASN A 288 17.64 22.23 16.51
CA ASN A 288 16.66 21.52 17.34
C ASN A 288 15.80 22.49 18.19
N ALA A 289 16.31 23.68 18.53
CA ALA A 289 15.59 24.73 19.25
C ALA A 289 14.75 25.65 18.34
N SER A 290 14.63 25.32 17.05
CA SER A 290 13.80 26.07 16.11
C SER A 290 12.36 26.10 16.62
N PRO A 291 11.73 27.29 16.77
CA PRO A 291 10.34 27.39 17.18
C PRO A 291 9.37 26.79 16.16
N PHE A 292 9.86 26.37 14.98
CA PHE A 292 9.09 25.79 13.88
C PHE A 292 9.06 24.25 13.92
N ASN A 293 9.83 23.60 14.80
CA ASN A 293 9.74 22.16 14.98
C ASN A 293 8.44 21.82 15.72
N ILE A 294 7.53 21.15 15.02
CA ILE A 294 6.24 20.69 15.57
C ILE A 294 6.49 19.60 16.62
N PRO A 295 6.05 19.77 17.88
CA PRO A 295 6.15 18.72 18.89
C PRO A 295 5.42 17.45 18.47
N ARG A 296 5.94 16.29 18.87
CA ARG A 296 5.26 15.00 18.67
C ARG A 296 3.88 15.03 19.36
N GLY A 297 2.87 14.45 18.73
CA GLY A 297 1.49 14.47 19.23
C GLY A 297 0.70 15.75 18.91
N THR A 298 1.33 16.76 18.30
CA THR A 298 0.61 17.94 17.81
C THR A 298 -0.40 17.54 16.74
N ARG A 299 -1.61 18.10 16.77
CA ARG A 299 -2.63 17.83 15.77
C ARG A 299 -2.81 19.03 14.85
N LEU A 300 -2.64 18.81 13.55
CA LEU A 300 -2.94 19.80 12.52
C LEU A 300 -4.35 19.55 11.97
N GLN A 301 -5.09 20.60 11.68
CA GLN A 301 -6.39 20.51 11.00
C GLN A 301 -6.38 21.44 9.80
N LEU A 302 -6.83 20.94 8.65
CA LEU A 302 -7.16 21.79 7.53
C LEU A 302 -8.43 22.58 7.87
N ASP A 303 -8.43 23.88 7.62
CA ASP A 303 -9.57 24.78 7.87
C ASP A 303 -10.93 24.13 7.52
N PRO A 304 -11.74 23.74 8.52
CA PRO A 304 -12.96 22.94 8.31
C PRO A 304 -14.06 23.72 7.59
N ASP A 305 -13.98 25.04 7.58
CA ASP A 305 -14.98 25.94 7.00
C ASP A 305 -14.50 26.55 5.66
N SER A 306 -13.49 25.93 5.03
CA SER A 306 -13.00 26.35 3.72
C SER A 306 -14.13 26.40 2.68
N SER A 307 -14.25 27.52 1.96
CA SER A 307 -15.31 27.70 0.96
C SER A 307 -15.17 26.72 -0.21
N ALA A 308 -16.27 26.50 -0.94
CA ALA A 308 -16.29 25.64 -2.12
C ALA A 308 -15.29 26.11 -3.20
N GLU A 309 -15.12 27.42 -3.37
CA GLU A 309 -14.17 28.02 -4.30
C GLU A 309 -12.72 27.72 -3.88
N LYS A 310 -12.42 27.79 -2.59
CA LYS A 310 -11.10 27.48 -2.02
C LYS A 310 -10.76 26.00 -2.17
N LEU A 311 -11.70 25.11 -1.87
CA LEU A 311 -11.53 23.67 -2.05
C LEU A 311 -11.36 23.32 -3.53
N LYS A 312 -12.11 23.98 -4.43
CA LYS A 312 -11.97 23.81 -5.88
C LYS A 312 -10.64 24.34 -6.42
N SER A 313 -10.11 25.43 -5.87
CA SER A 313 -8.79 25.95 -6.29
C SER A 313 -7.65 25.01 -5.90
N TRP A 314 -7.79 24.28 -4.79
CA TRP A 314 -6.83 23.26 -4.36
C TRP A 314 -6.97 21.95 -5.13
N CYS A 315 -8.16 21.37 -5.17
CA CYS A 315 -8.36 20.01 -5.70
C CYS A 315 -8.89 19.95 -7.13
N GLY A 316 -9.48 21.02 -7.65
CA GLY A 316 -10.23 20.95 -8.91
C GLY A 316 -11.27 19.82 -8.88
N ASN A 317 -11.20 18.92 -9.87
CA ASN A 317 -12.05 17.73 -9.97
C ASN A 317 -11.37 16.45 -9.47
N ASP A 318 -10.18 16.56 -8.87
CA ASP A 318 -9.44 15.40 -8.35
C ASP A 318 -10.16 14.84 -7.11
N LYS A 319 -10.78 13.66 -7.28
CA LYS A 319 -11.53 12.99 -6.21
C LYS A 319 -10.63 12.56 -5.07
N VAL A 320 -9.38 12.16 -5.34
CA VAL A 320 -8.45 11.72 -4.30
C VAL A 320 -8.03 12.89 -3.42
N CYS A 321 -7.75 14.05 -4.01
CA CYS A 321 -7.52 15.28 -3.26
C CYS A 321 -8.72 15.61 -2.36
N GLN A 322 -9.95 15.56 -2.91
CA GLN A 322 -11.17 15.85 -2.14
C GLN A 322 -11.37 14.87 -0.96
N ILE A 323 -11.12 13.57 -1.16
CA ILE A 323 -11.22 12.55 -0.10
C ILE A 323 -10.21 12.84 1.02
N MET A 324 -8.96 13.13 0.67
CA MET A 324 -7.91 13.44 1.64
C MET A 324 -8.21 14.74 2.41
N VAL A 325 -8.63 15.79 1.70
CA VAL A 325 -9.03 17.08 2.29
C VAL A 325 -10.17 16.90 3.30
N ASN A 326 -11.19 16.10 2.97
CA ASN A 326 -12.29 15.81 3.90
C ASN A 326 -11.80 15.16 5.19
N ALA A 327 -10.83 14.23 5.11
CA ALA A 327 -10.23 13.64 6.31
C ALA A 327 -9.36 14.64 7.09
N MET A 328 -8.58 15.49 6.39
CA MET A 328 -7.77 16.54 7.02
C MET A 328 -8.62 17.61 7.72
N GLN A 329 -9.80 17.91 7.21
CA GLN A 329 -10.76 18.81 7.87
C GLN A 329 -11.43 18.14 9.06
N LYS A 330 -11.87 16.87 8.93
CA LYS A 330 -12.66 16.20 9.97
C LYS A 330 -11.82 15.63 11.12
N TYR A 331 -10.75 14.92 10.79
CA TYR A 331 -9.88 14.21 11.73
C TYR A 331 -8.50 14.86 11.87
N GLY A 332 -8.09 15.71 10.93
CA GLY A 332 -6.78 16.34 10.98
C GLY A 332 -5.64 15.35 10.73
N MET A 333 -4.46 15.73 11.20
CA MET A 333 -3.20 15.08 10.87
C MET A 333 -2.23 15.09 12.05
N TYR A 334 -1.38 14.07 12.14
CA TYR A 334 -0.35 13.95 13.17
C TYR A 334 1.06 13.80 12.59
N PRO A 335 2.07 14.54 13.11
CA PRO A 335 3.44 14.35 12.73
C PRO A 335 3.97 13.04 13.35
N VAL A 336 4.48 12.15 12.51
CA VAL A 336 5.00 10.84 12.93
C VAL A 336 6.51 10.67 12.74
N GLY A 337 7.16 11.64 12.11
CA GLY A 337 8.61 11.60 11.90
C GLY A 337 9.11 12.78 11.08
N PHE A 338 10.36 12.67 10.66
CA PHE A 338 11.03 13.64 9.81
C PHE A 338 11.42 13.01 8.49
N SER A 339 11.46 13.83 7.44
CA SER A 339 11.85 13.44 6.09
C SER A 339 12.42 14.65 5.34
N ASP A 340 13.12 14.43 4.22
CA ASP A 340 13.74 15.53 3.47
C ASP A 340 12.74 16.50 2.83
N SER A 341 11.50 16.06 2.68
CA SER A 341 10.34 16.84 2.24
C SER A 341 9.10 16.47 3.08
N PRO A 342 8.08 17.33 3.19
CA PRO A 342 6.81 16.97 3.79
C PRO A 342 6.14 15.82 3.06
N LYS A 343 5.76 14.76 3.77
CA LYS A 343 5.21 13.53 3.19
C LYS A 343 3.92 13.13 3.87
N ILE A 344 2.97 12.63 3.08
CA ILE A 344 1.78 11.94 3.55
C ILE A 344 2.04 10.43 3.47
N PHE A 345 1.81 9.72 4.56
CA PHE A 345 2.02 8.27 4.60
C PHE A 345 0.85 7.56 3.91
N VAL A 346 1.19 6.79 2.88
CA VAL A 346 0.25 5.97 2.12
C VAL A 346 0.74 4.52 2.06
N GLU A 347 -0.19 3.61 1.81
CA GLU A 347 0.14 2.22 1.54
C GLU A 347 1.06 2.12 0.32
N ASN A 348 2.04 1.22 0.38
CA ASN A 348 3.02 1.05 -0.70
C ASN A 348 2.38 0.51 -1.98
N GLN A 349 2.90 0.94 -3.14
CA GLN A 349 2.42 0.55 -4.46
C GLN A 349 2.26 -0.97 -4.63
N GLY A 350 3.20 -1.77 -4.12
CA GLY A 350 3.23 -3.22 -4.31
C GLY A 350 2.02 -3.94 -3.71
N SER A 351 1.56 -3.51 -2.53
CA SER A 351 0.35 -4.08 -1.91
C SER A 351 -0.92 -3.33 -2.29
N ALA A 352 -0.85 -2.01 -2.40
CA ALA A 352 -2.00 -1.15 -2.63
C ALA A 352 -2.55 -1.24 -4.05
N ARG A 353 -1.68 -1.51 -5.03
CA ARG A 353 -1.94 -1.44 -6.48
C ARG A 353 -2.71 -0.18 -6.83
N TRP A 354 -2.06 0.98 -6.69
CA TRP A 354 -2.75 2.26 -6.85
C TRP A 354 -3.30 2.50 -8.26
N GLU A 355 -2.94 1.73 -9.31
CA GLU A 355 -3.57 1.81 -10.65
C GLU A 355 -3.70 3.25 -11.21
N ASN A 356 -2.70 4.10 -10.95
CA ASN A 356 -2.70 5.54 -11.29
C ASN A 356 -3.72 6.42 -10.53
N LEU A 357 -4.34 5.92 -9.46
CA LEU A 357 -5.24 6.68 -8.59
C LEU A 357 -4.51 7.76 -7.78
N LEU A 358 -3.21 7.62 -7.55
CA LEU A 358 -2.48 8.45 -6.60
C LEU A 358 -1.27 9.12 -7.24
N GLU A 359 -1.39 10.41 -7.51
CA GLU A 359 -0.27 11.26 -7.93
C GLU A 359 0.41 11.90 -6.72
N ASN A 360 1.74 12.09 -6.78
CA ASN A 360 2.50 12.68 -5.69
C ASN A 360 2.21 14.19 -5.49
N THR A 361 1.63 14.85 -6.49
CA THR A 361 1.27 16.29 -6.48
C THR A 361 -0.16 16.55 -6.02
N VAL A 362 -0.94 15.51 -5.69
CA VAL A 362 -2.39 15.60 -5.41
C VAL A 362 -2.76 16.62 -4.32
N LEU A 363 -1.84 16.91 -3.38
CA LEU A 363 -2.03 17.92 -2.32
C LEU A 363 -1.15 19.17 -2.49
N GLY A 364 -0.40 19.26 -3.58
CA GLY A 364 0.65 20.27 -3.79
C GLY A 364 0.15 21.71 -3.86
N ARG A 365 -1.16 21.92 -4.09
CA ARG A 365 -1.79 23.25 -4.15
C ARG A 365 -2.32 23.74 -2.80
N ILE A 366 -2.35 22.90 -1.77
CA ILE A 366 -2.84 23.28 -0.44
C ILE A 366 -1.70 23.97 0.33
N PRO A 367 -1.79 25.27 0.62
CA PRO A 367 -0.74 25.95 1.34
C PRO A 367 -0.76 25.53 2.82
N PHE A 368 0.40 25.51 3.48
CA PHE A 368 0.46 25.23 4.91
C PHE A 368 -0.39 26.20 5.73
N SER A 369 -0.51 27.46 5.32
CA SER A 369 -1.36 28.47 5.98
C SER A 369 -2.86 28.11 6.02
N ALA A 370 -3.30 27.11 5.25
CA ALA A 370 -4.64 26.55 5.36
C ALA A 370 -4.83 25.64 6.59
N PHE A 371 -3.73 25.23 7.23
CA PHE A 371 -3.75 24.38 8.41
C PHE A 371 -3.58 25.20 9.69
N LYS A 372 -4.22 24.73 10.76
CA LYS A 372 -4.02 25.23 12.12
C LYS A 372 -3.59 24.11 13.06
N ILE A 373 -2.79 24.46 14.05
CA ILE A 373 -2.50 23.59 15.18
C ILE A 373 -3.68 23.68 16.15
N VAL A 374 -4.33 22.54 16.39
CA VAL A 374 -5.46 22.42 17.31
C VAL A 374 -5.00 21.83 18.63
N ILE A 375 -5.56 22.34 19.72
CA ILE A 375 -5.36 21.80 21.06
C ILE A 375 -6.48 20.77 21.28
N PRO A 376 -6.15 19.50 21.58
CA PRO A 376 -7.15 18.51 21.97
C PRO A 376 -8.00 19.03 23.14
N LYS A 377 -9.30 18.76 23.11
CA LYS A 377 -10.20 19.10 24.23
C LYS A 377 -9.89 18.29 25.46
#